data_AF-A0A0D6MBE7-F1
#
_entry.id   AF-A0A0D6MBE7-F1
#
_cell.length_a   1.000
_cell.length_b   1.000
_cell.length_c   1.000
_cell.angle_alpha   90.00
_cell.angle_beta   90.00
_cell.angle_gamma   90.00
#
_symmetry.space_group_name_H-M   'P 1'
#
loop_
_entity.id
_entity.type
_entity.pdbx_description
1 polymer ?
#
loop_
_entity_poly.entity_id
_entity_poly.type
_entity_poly.pdbx_seq_one_letter_code
_entity_poly.pdbx_strand_id
1 'polypeptide(L)'
;MAPVDEQLRKKMRRMKANGRERQRMHGLNDALDVLRQYVPITTQHQKLSKIETLRLARNYIFALQRMLHTGRQPTPLEYAHQLSIGLSQTTTNMLATLLQVHPRMLLPSPCPSQCPQPSYQPSPPAYQPAQVSYNEEQRVMYPF
;
A
#
# COMPACT_ATOMS: atom_id res chain seq x y z
N MET A 1 35.19 -39.84 4.92
CA MET A 1 34.19 -39.79 6.02
C MET A 1 34.00 -38.37 6.61
N ALA A 2 34.36 -37.27 5.91
CA ALA A 2 34.33 -35.89 6.42
C ALA A 2 33.24 -34.91 5.89
N PRO A 3 32.48 -35.15 4.79
CA PRO A 3 31.61 -34.10 4.23
C PRO A 3 30.27 -33.90 4.97
N VAL A 4 29.81 -34.88 5.77
CA VAL A 4 28.51 -34.82 6.46
C VAL A 4 28.57 -33.93 7.71
N ASP A 5 29.69 -33.94 8.44
CA ASP A 5 29.87 -33.16 9.67
C ASP A 5 29.95 -31.65 9.41
N GLU A 6 30.56 -31.25 8.29
CA GLU A 6 30.61 -29.84 7.90
C GLU A 6 29.24 -29.31 7.48
N GLN A 7 28.45 -30.12 6.78
CA GLN A 7 27.06 -29.79 6.45
C GLN A 7 26.20 -29.64 7.71
N LEU A 8 26.39 -30.51 8.71
CA LEU A 8 25.68 -30.42 9.99
C LEU A 8 26.07 -29.15 10.75
N ARG A 9 27.37 -28.82 10.85
CA ARG A 9 27.85 -27.57 11.48
C ARG A 9 27.29 -26.33 10.78
N LYS A 10 27.25 -26.32 9.44
CA LYS A 10 26.64 -25.24 8.65
C LYS A 10 25.15 -25.10 8.94
N LYS A 11 24.42 -26.22 9.01
CA LYS A 11 23.00 -26.25 9.38
C LYS A 11 22.76 -25.68 10.78
N MET A 12 23.59 -26.05 11.77
CA MET A 12 23.51 -25.52 13.13
C MET A 12 23.77 -24.01 13.19
N ARG A 13 24.77 -23.50 12.47
CA ARG A 13 25.04 -22.06 12.39
C ARG A 13 23.86 -21.29 11.81
N ARG A 14 23.25 -21.79 10.72
CA ARG A 14 22.04 -21.20 10.12
C ARG A 14 20.86 -21.24 11.09
N MET A 15 20.66 -22.35 11.80
CA MET A 15 19.60 -22.46 12.80
C MET A 15 19.77 -21.45 13.93
N LYS A 16 21.00 -21.28 14.44
CA LYS A 16 21.31 -20.27 15.47
C LYS A 16 21.08 -18.84 14.96
N ALA A 17 21.43 -18.55 13.72
CA ALA A 17 21.18 -17.25 13.09
C ALA A 17 19.68 -16.97 12.94
N ASN A 18 18.91 -17.94 12.44
CA ASN A 18 17.46 -17.82 12.30
C ASN A 18 16.77 -17.64 13.67
N GLY A 19 17.28 -18.29 14.72
CA GLY A 19 16.80 -18.11 16.09
C GLY A 19 16.97 -16.66 16.57
N ARG A 20 18.14 -16.06 16.33
CA ARG A 20 18.39 -14.65 16.67
C ARG A 20 17.49 -13.70 15.89
N GLU A 21 17.29 -13.94 14.60
CA GLU A 21 16.42 -13.07 13.79
C GLU A 21 14.97 -13.14 14.24
N ARG A 22 14.47 -14.34 14.62
CA ARG A 22 13.16 -14.47 15.24
C ARG A 22 13.07 -13.64 16.53
N GLN A 23 14.06 -13.73 17.41
CA GLN A 23 14.08 -12.94 18.65
C GLN A 23 14.06 -11.43 18.38
N ARG A 24 14.85 -10.98 17.40
CA ARG A 24 14.86 -9.57 16.95
C ARG A 24 13.48 -9.14 16.43
N MET A 25 12.85 -9.98 15.62
CA MET A 25 11.51 -9.72 15.08
C MET A 25 10.42 -9.73 16.15
N HIS A 26 10.54 -10.58 17.18
CA HIS A 26 9.66 -10.55 18.36
C HIS A 26 9.76 -9.19 19.05
N GLY A 27 10.97 -8.71 19.38
CA GLY A 27 11.14 -7.39 20.00
C GLY A 27 10.58 -6.23 19.16
N LEU A 28 10.70 -6.30 17.83
CA LEU A 28 10.09 -5.30 16.94
C LEU A 28 8.55 -5.35 16.97
N ASN A 29 7.97 -6.55 16.97
CA ASN A 29 6.52 -6.71 17.02
C ASN A 29 5.97 -6.26 18.37
N ASP A 30 6.69 -6.52 19.46
CA ASP A 30 6.32 -6.08 20.81
C ASP A 30 6.31 -4.55 20.90
N ALA A 31 7.35 -3.88 20.36
CA ALA A 31 7.39 -2.42 20.28
C ALA A 31 6.23 -1.84 19.45
N LEU A 32 5.84 -2.52 18.35
CA LEU A 32 4.70 -2.12 17.55
C LEU A 32 3.37 -2.31 18.29
N ASP A 33 3.23 -3.37 19.09
CA ASP A 33 2.06 -3.59 19.94
C ASP A 33 1.99 -2.54 21.06
N VAL A 34 3.12 -2.10 21.63
CA VAL A 34 3.16 -0.95 22.53
C VAL A 34 2.68 0.31 21.81
N LEU A 35 3.17 0.58 20.59
CA LEU A 35 2.70 1.74 19.81
C LEU A 35 1.19 1.73 19.60
N ARG A 36 0.58 0.57 19.33
CA ARG A 36 -0.88 0.45 19.16
C ARG A 36 -1.68 0.93 20.37
N GLN A 37 -1.12 0.87 21.58
CA GLN A 37 -1.79 1.33 22.81
C GLN A 37 -1.88 2.86 22.90
N TYR A 38 -0.98 3.59 22.22
CA TYR A 38 -0.92 5.05 22.25
C TYR A 38 -1.60 5.72 21.06
N VAL A 39 -2.01 4.95 20.06
CA VAL A 39 -2.63 5.48 18.86
C VAL A 39 -4.16 5.54 19.06
N PRO A 40 -4.84 6.65 18.71
CA PRO A 40 -6.29 6.75 18.79
C PRO A 40 -6.88 5.69 17.87
N ILE A 41 -7.86 4.90 18.35
CA ILE A 41 -8.31 3.60 17.81
C ILE A 41 -7.54 2.41 18.42
N THR A 42 -7.78 2.15 19.71
CA THR A 42 -7.60 0.80 20.26
C THR A 42 -8.93 0.07 20.13
N THR A 43 -9.12 -0.74 19.08
CA THR A 43 -10.28 -1.65 19.10
C THR A 43 -9.92 -2.83 19.99
N GLN A 44 -10.80 -3.17 20.94
CA GLN A 44 -10.56 -4.31 21.85
C GLN A 44 -10.46 -5.64 21.10
N HIS A 45 -10.99 -5.71 19.87
CA HIS A 45 -11.15 -6.95 19.12
C HIS A 45 -10.37 -7.02 17.79
N GLN A 46 -9.76 -5.92 17.31
CA GLN A 46 -9.06 -5.91 16.01
C GLN A 46 -7.72 -5.14 16.07
N LYS A 47 -6.63 -5.86 15.83
CA LYS A 47 -5.30 -5.26 15.65
C LYS A 47 -5.19 -4.64 14.26
N LEU A 48 -4.83 -3.36 14.19
CA LEU A 48 -4.46 -2.72 12.92
C LEU A 48 -3.23 -3.38 12.31
N SER A 49 -3.19 -3.44 10.98
CA SER A 49 -2.02 -3.91 10.24
C SER A 49 -0.79 -3.06 10.55
N LYS A 50 0.43 -3.58 10.29
CA LYS A 50 1.68 -2.84 10.58
C LYS A 50 1.71 -1.47 9.90
N ILE A 51 1.28 -1.40 8.64
CA ILE A 51 1.26 -0.16 7.87
C ILE A 51 0.19 0.82 8.38
N GLU A 52 -1.00 0.33 8.75
CA GLU A 52 -2.05 1.19 9.28
C GLU A 52 -1.68 1.76 10.65
N THR A 53 -1.07 0.97 11.54
CA THR A 53 -0.56 1.46 12.82
C THR A 53 0.45 2.60 12.61
N LEU A 54 1.40 2.45 11.68
CA LEU A 54 2.42 3.46 11.42
C LEU A 54 1.83 4.73 10.77
N ARG A 55 0.91 4.58 9.81
CA ARG A 55 0.22 5.71 9.18
C ARG A 55 -0.61 6.49 10.19
N LEU A 56 -1.38 5.79 11.01
CA LEU A 56 -2.23 6.41 12.01
C LEU A 56 -1.41 7.08 13.13
N ALA A 57 -0.30 6.48 13.57
CA ALA A 57 0.62 7.11 14.51
C ALA A 57 1.20 8.44 13.97
N ARG A 58 1.66 8.45 12.71
CA ARG A 58 2.12 9.67 12.03
C ARG A 58 1.03 10.74 11.99
N ASN A 59 -0.17 10.35 11.59
CA ASN A 59 -1.32 11.26 11.49
C ASN A 59 -1.70 11.83 12.87
N TYR A 60 -1.64 11.01 13.92
CA TYR A 60 -1.93 11.44 15.28
C TYR A 60 -0.90 12.45 15.79
N ILE A 61 0.40 12.20 15.59
CA ILE A 61 1.45 13.18 15.93
C ILE A 61 1.18 14.51 15.24
N PHE A 62 0.84 14.50 13.94
CA PHE A 62 0.55 15.72 13.20
C PHE A 62 -0.69 16.47 13.74
N ALA A 63 -1.75 15.73 14.09
CA ALA A 63 -2.95 16.33 14.69
C ALA A 63 -2.63 16.99 16.04
N LEU A 64 -1.89 16.30 16.90
CA LEU A 64 -1.44 16.84 18.19
C LEU A 64 -0.54 18.06 18.03
N GLN A 65 0.39 18.03 17.07
CA GLN A 65 1.20 19.20 16.73
C GLN A 65 0.30 20.37 16.34
N ARG A 66 -0.69 20.16 15.45
CA ARG A 66 -1.58 21.25 15.02
C ARG A 66 -2.39 21.83 16.18
N MET A 67 -2.83 20.98 17.11
CA MET A 67 -3.52 21.42 18.34
C MET A 67 -2.63 22.31 19.20
N LEU A 68 -1.37 21.91 19.43
CA LEU A 68 -0.42 22.70 20.20
C LEU A 68 -0.10 24.05 19.54
N HIS A 69 0.08 24.08 18.22
CA HIS A 69 0.39 25.33 17.50
C HIS A 69 -0.78 26.31 17.44
N THR A 70 -2.02 25.80 17.31
CA THR A 70 -3.21 26.65 17.17
C THR A 70 -3.90 26.96 18.50
N GLY A 71 -3.57 26.22 19.56
CA GLY A 71 -4.27 26.29 20.84
C GLY A 71 -5.73 25.82 20.79
N ARG A 72 -6.16 25.19 19.69
CA ARG A 72 -7.56 24.81 19.46
C ARG A 72 -7.72 23.31 19.29
N GLN A 73 -8.75 22.77 19.93
CA GLN A 73 -9.20 21.39 19.71
C GLN A 73 -9.90 21.26 18.34
N PRO A 74 -9.54 20.27 17.49
CA PRO A 74 -10.25 20.02 16.24
C PRO A 74 -11.67 19.54 16.53
N THR A 75 -12.60 19.85 15.62
CA THR A 75 -13.93 19.23 15.66
C THR A 75 -13.81 17.71 15.40
N PRO A 76 -14.78 16.89 15.84
CA PRO A 76 -14.73 15.43 15.62
C PRO A 76 -14.53 15.06 14.14
N LEU A 77 -15.15 15.80 13.22
CA LEU A 77 -15.00 15.61 11.79
C LEU A 77 -13.59 15.96 11.28
N GLU A 78 -13.05 17.11 11.68
CA GLU A 78 -11.69 17.50 11.33
C GLU A 78 -10.66 16.50 11.86
N TYR A 79 -10.88 15.99 13.07
CA TYR A 79 -10.00 15.02 13.70
C TYR A 79 -10.06 13.67 13.00
N ALA A 80 -11.27 13.19 12.70
CA ALA A 80 -11.48 11.97 11.93
C ALA A 80 -10.79 12.03 10.57
N HIS A 81 -10.92 13.14 9.84
CA HIS A 81 -10.26 13.34 8.55
C HIS A 81 -8.73 13.33 8.67
N GLN A 82 -8.16 13.98 9.69
CA GLN A 82 -6.71 13.97 9.92
C GLN A 82 -6.19 12.57 10.19
N LEU A 83 -6.90 11.79 11.00
CA LEU A 83 -6.50 10.44 11.36
C LEU A 83 -6.66 9.45 10.20
N SER A 84 -7.70 9.56 9.37
CA SER A 84 -8.04 8.57 8.34
C SER A 84 -7.16 8.62 7.08
N ILE A 85 -6.24 9.58 6.96
CA ILE A 85 -5.41 9.75 5.77
C ILE A 85 -4.60 8.49 5.47
N GLY A 86 -4.86 7.89 4.31
CA GLY A 86 -4.14 6.72 3.81
C GLY A 86 -4.46 5.42 4.56
N LEU A 87 -5.52 5.37 5.36
CA LEU A 87 -6.00 4.13 5.97
C LEU A 87 -6.94 3.37 5.03
N SER A 88 -7.15 2.08 5.30
CA SER A 88 -8.12 1.30 4.55
C SER A 88 -9.54 1.80 4.79
N GLN A 89 -10.46 1.50 3.88
CA GLN A 89 -11.87 1.86 4.03
C GLN A 89 -12.47 1.30 5.32
N THR A 90 -12.11 0.06 5.70
CA THR A 90 -12.56 -0.56 6.95
C THR A 90 -12.10 0.24 8.14
N THR A 91 -10.83 0.64 8.19
CA THR A 91 -10.26 1.43 9.28
C THR A 91 -10.86 2.84 9.35
N THR A 92 -11.09 3.47 8.20
CA THR A 92 -11.78 4.77 8.13
C THR A 92 -13.22 4.68 8.63
N ASN A 93 -13.93 3.60 8.30
CA ASN A 93 -15.29 3.38 8.81
C ASN A 93 -15.28 3.19 10.34
N MET A 94 -14.31 2.45 10.88
CA MET A 94 -14.16 2.32 12.34
C MET A 94 -13.92 3.68 13.02
N LEU A 95 -13.05 4.53 12.45
CA LEU A 95 -12.86 5.90 12.94
C LEU A 95 -14.15 6.71 12.93
N ALA A 96 -14.91 6.61 11.84
CA ALA A 96 -16.16 7.32 11.69
C ALA A 96 -17.13 6.97 12.82
N THR A 97 -17.27 5.67 13.11
CA THR A 97 -18.10 5.18 14.22
C THR A 97 -17.59 5.65 15.58
N LEU A 98 -16.29 5.55 15.85
CA LEU A 98 -15.70 5.94 17.14
C LEU A 98 -15.84 7.45 17.42
N LEU A 99 -15.76 8.28 16.39
CA LEU A 99 -15.87 9.73 16.51
C LEU A 99 -17.30 10.25 16.24
N GLN A 100 -18.26 9.35 16.06
CA GLN A 100 -19.68 9.66 15.79
C GLN A 100 -19.87 10.59 14.58
N VAL A 101 -19.06 10.42 13.54
CA VAL A 101 -19.15 11.18 12.29
C VAL A 101 -19.71 10.31 11.18
N HIS A 102 -20.52 10.90 10.29
CA HIS A 102 -21.04 10.15 9.15
C HIS A 102 -19.87 9.72 8.23
N PRO A 103 -19.71 8.42 7.93
CA PRO A 103 -18.57 7.93 7.15
C PRO A 103 -18.49 8.56 5.77
N ARG A 104 -19.64 8.93 5.16
CA ARG A 104 -19.69 9.65 3.87
C ARG A 104 -18.86 10.94 3.85
N MET A 105 -18.62 11.56 5.00
CA MET A 105 -17.83 12.78 5.13
C MET A 105 -16.32 12.53 5.15
N LEU A 106 -15.88 11.29 5.36
CA LEU A 106 -14.46 10.89 5.39
C LEU A 106 -14.01 10.16 4.14
N LEU A 107 -14.95 9.60 3.36
CA LEU A 107 -14.60 9.05 2.06
C LEU A 107 -14.23 10.20 1.13
N PRO A 108 -13.17 10.05 0.31
CA PRO A 108 -13.04 10.85 -0.89
C PRO A 108 -14.38 10.77 -1.62
N SER A 109 -14.92 11.91 -2.07
CA SER A 109 -16.04 11.92 -3.01
C SER A 109 -15.79 10.81 -4.03
N PRO A 110 -16.80 10.00 -4.42
CA PRO A 110 -16.63 9.20 -5.61
C PRO A 110 -16.14 10.18 -6.66
N CYS A 111 -14.89 9.99 -7.10
CA CYS A 111 -14.37 10.74 -8.21
C CYS A 111 -15.44 10.60 -9.29
N PRO A 112 -15.85 11.67 -9.98
CA PRO A 112 -16.48 11.49 -11.27
C PRO A 112 -15.38 10.91 -12.19
N SER A 113 -15.01 9.65 -11.97
CA SER A 113 -14.35 8.77 -12.91
C SER A 113 -15.40 8.34 -13.93
N GLN A 114 -16.05 9.32 -14.56
CA GLN A 114 -16.14 9.27 -16.00
C GLN A 114 -14.79 9.79 -16.49
N CYS A 115 -13.76 8.93 -16.42
CA CYS A 115 -12.85 8.92 -17.55
C CYS A 115 -13.78 8.70 -18.75
N PRO A 116 -13.82 9.59 -19.76
CA PRO A 116 -14.51 9.26 -20.99
C PRO A 116 -13.93 7.92 -21.42
N GLN A 117 -14.71 6.85 -21.37
CA GLN A 117 -14.32 5.63 -22.05
C GLN A 117 -14.19 6.07 -23.51
N PRO A 118 -13.02 5.95 -24.17
CA PRO A 118 -13.03 6.03 -25.61
C PRO A 118 -13.99 4.93 -26.04
N SER A 119 -15.14 5.33 -26.58
CA SER A 119 -16.06 4.42 -27.23
C SER A 119 -15.23 3.64 -28.25
N TYR A 120 -15.02 2.36 -28.01
CA TYR A 120 -14.45 1.47 -29.01
C TYR A 120 -15.42 1.48 -30.19
N GLN A 121 -15.19 2.36 -31.17
CA GLN A 121 -15.68 2.16 -32.51
C GLN A 121 -14.86 1.01 -33.10
N PRO A 122 -15.48 -0.04 -33.66
CA PRO A 122 -14.73 -1.02 -34.41
C PRO A 122 -14.05 -0.31 -35.58
N SER A 123 -12.73 -0.42 -35.65
CA SER A 123 -11.90 0.10 -36.74
C SER A 123 -12.35 -0.48 -38.08
N PRO A 124 -12.30 0.29 -39.19
CA PRO A 124 -12.56 -0.23 -40.52
C PRO A 124 -11.54 -1.32 -40.89
N PRO A 125 -11.89 -2.24 -41.81
CA PRO A 125 -11.03 -3.38 -42.14
C PRO A 125 -9.68 -2.92 -42.68
N ALA A 126 -8.64 -3.67 -42.32
CA ALA A 126 -7.27 -3.44 -42.72
C ALA A 126 -7.15 -3.30 -44.25
N TYR A 127 -6.47 -2.24 -44.67
CA TYR A 127 -6.09 -1.99 -46.07
C TYR A 127 -5.26 -3.18 -46.58
N GLN A 128 -5.78 -3.95 -47.52
CA GLN A 128 -4.98 -4.93 -48.28
C GLN A 128 -4.33 -4.20 -49.46
N PRO A 129 -2.99 -4.08 -49.53
CA PRO A 129 -2.36 -3.57 -50.74
C PRO A 129 -2.58 -4.57 -51.89
N ALA A 130 -2.97 -4.04 -53.04
CA ALA A 130 -3.13 -4.80 -54.28
C ALA A 130 -1.84 -5.59 -54.58
N GLN A 131 -2.00 -6.86 -54.94
CA GLN A 131 -0.91 -7.72 -55.42
C GLN A 131 -0.40 -7.12 -56.75
N VAL A 132 0.63 -6.28 -56.68
CA VAL A 132 1.36 -5.85 -57.87
C VAL A 132 2.25 -7.03 -58.26
N SER A 133 1.96 -7.67 -59.39
CA SER A 133 2.86 -8.63 -60.04
C SER A 133 4.19 -7.92 -60.33
N TYR A 134 5.22 -8.27 -59.59
CA TYR A 134 6.58 -7.86 -59.91
C TYR A 134 7.11 -8.75 -61.02
N ASN A 135 7.29 -8.15 -62.21
CA ASN A 135 8.04 -8.77 -63.29
C ASN A 135 9.53 -8.82 -62.90
N GLU A 136 10.13 -9.95 -63.19
CA GLU A 136 11.39 -10.48 -62.70
C GLU A 136 12.59 -9.91 -63.48
N GLU A 137 13.16 -8.74 -63.13
CA GLU A 137 14.48 -8.40 -63.75
C GLU A 137 15.41 -7.31 -63.18
N GLN A 138 15.35 -6.81 -61.93
CA GLN A 138 16.37 -5.81 -61.49
C GLN A 138 16.98 -6.06 -60.11
N ARG A 139 18.07 -6.83 -60.16
CA ARG A 139 19.15 -7.06 -59.17
C ARG A 139 20.00 -5.80 -58.98
N VAL A 140 20.02 -5.17 -57.79
CA VAL A 140 21.23 -4.52 -57.20
C VAL A 140 21.01 -4.33 -55.67
N MET A 141 21.61 -5.16 -54.80
CA MET A 141 22.83 -4.91 -54.00
C MET A 141 22.73 -3.71 -53.02
N TYR A 142 22.39 -3.98 -51.76
CA TYR A 142 22.52 -3.04 -50.62
C TYR A 142 23.88 -3.22 -49.93
N PRO A 143 24.59 -2.15 -49.53
CA PRO A 143 25.61 -2.23 -48.50
C PRO A 143 25.04 -1.91 -47.10
N PHE A 144 25.77 -2.41 -46.09
CA PHE A 144 25.51 -2.40 -44.65
C PHE A 144 25.27 -1.03 -44.02
#